data_AF-A0A2E2SE94-F1
#
_entry.id   AF-A0A2E2SE94-F1
#
_cell.length_a   1.000
_cell.length_b   1.000
_cell.length_c   1.000
_cell.angle_alpha   90.00
_cell.angle_beta   90.00
_cell.angle_gamma   90.00
#
_symmetry.space_group_name_H-M   'P 1'
#
loop_
_entity.id
_entity.type
_entity.pdbx_description
1 polymer ?
#
loop_
_entity_poly.entity_id
_entity_poly.type
_entity_poly.pdbx_seq_one_letter_code
_entity_poly.pdbx_strand_id
1 'polypeptide(L)' 'MSLNSKNIKTFDWLPSSCAYKLVANGEPLPDWHHLVSGNKNLVHELGVSIKDKAISESSVNVLDIPMTIVKWV' A
#
# COMPACT_ATOMS: atom_id res chain seq x y z
N MET A 1 10.87 -11.30 -7.34
CA MET A 1 9.87 -11.53 -6.27
C MET A 1 8.59 -10.83 -6.70
N SER A 2 7.46 -11.52 -6.85
CA SER A 2 6.20 -10.90 -7.33
C SER A 2 5.11 -11.06 -6.28
N LEU A 3 4.39 -9.98 -5.97
CA LEU A 3 3.23 -10.00 -5.09
C LEU A 3 2.05 -10.69 -5.78
N ASN A 4 1.48 -11.71 -5.14
CA ASN A 4 0.28 -12.39 -5.63
C ASN A 4 -0.61 -12.86 -4.47
N SER A 5 -1.86 -13.21 -4.78
CA SER A 5 -2.85 -13.59 -3.77
C SER A 5 -2.39 -14.75 -2.86
N LYS A 6 -1.51 -15.64 -3.36
CA LYS A 6 -1.06 -16.82 -2.62
C LYS A 6 0.05 -16.51 -1.62
N ASN A 7 0.93 -15.55 -1.92
CA ASN A 7 2.05 -15.20 -1.06
C ASN A 7 1.80 -13.94 -0.22
N ILE A 8 0.61 -13.34 -0.27
CA ILE A 8 0.28 -12.13 0.48
C ILE A 8 0.55 -12.25 2.00
N LYS A 9 0.33 -13.44 2.56
CA LYS A 9 0.56 -13.73 3.98
C LYS A 9 2.04 -13.80 4.38
N THR A 10 2.96 -13.81 3.40
CA THR A 10 4.41 -13.81 3.66
C THR A 10 5.01 -12.41 3.66
N PHE A 11 4.21 -11.35 3.44
CA PHE A 11 4.69 -9.97 3.42
C PHE A 11 4.22 -9.22 4.67
N ASP A 12 5.03 -9.27 5.72
CA ASP A 12 4.71 -8.63 7.01
C ASP A 12 4.78 -7.10 6.97
N TRP A 13 5.44 -6.53 5.96
CA TRP A 13 5.61 -5.08 5.79
C TRP A 13 4.45 -4.39 5.08
N LEU A 14 3.45 -5.13 4.59
CA LEU A 14 2.32 -4.53 3.91
C LEU A 14 1.44 -3.73 4.88
N PRO A 15 0.98 -2.53 4.47
CA PRO A 15 0.10 -1.72 5.30
C PRO A 15 -1.19 -2.46 5.63
N SER A 16 -1.75 -2.18 6.81
CA SER A 16 -3.05 -2.69 7.26
C SER A 16 -4.17 -2.37 6.26
N SER A 17 -4.10 -1.24 5.57
CA SER A 17 -5.05 -0.82 4.53
C SER A 17 -4.80 -1.47 3.15
N CYS A 18 -3.82 -2.38 3.01
CA CYS A 18 -3.56 -3.02 1.73
C CYS A 18 -4.75 -3.88 1.30
N ALA A 19 -5.35 -3.55 0.15
CA ALA A 19 -6.51 -4.26 -0.38
C ALA A 19 -6.28 -5.78 -0.50
N TYR A 20 -5.09 -6.21 -0.91
CA TYR A 20 -4.75 -7.62 -1.00
C TYR A 20 -4.72 -8.31 0.36
N LYS A 21 -4.24 -7.64 1.41
CA LYS A 21 -4.22 -8.15 2.79
C LYS A 21 -5.63 -8.27 3.34
N LEU A 22 -6.43 -7.22 3.20
CA LEU A 22 -7.84 -7.19 3.62
C LEU A 22 -8.64 -8.31 2.94
N VAL A 23 -8.55 -8.43 1.61
CA VAL A 23 -9.24 -9.48 0.85
C VAL A 23 -8.77 -10.88 1.25
N ALA A 24 -7.48 -11.07 1.49
CA ALA A 24 -6.94 -12.37 1.91
C ALA A 24 -7.34 -12.77 3.35
N ASN A 25 -7.65 -11.79 4.19
CA ASN A 25 -8.18 -11.99 5.54
C ASN A 25 -9.71 -12.08 5.58
N GLY A 26 -10.40 -11.83 4.46
CA GLY A 26 -11.86 -11.72 4.43
C GLY A 26 -12.39 -10.43 5.08
N GLU A 27 -11.54 -9.43 5.25
CA GLU A 27 -11.91 -8.13 5.81
C GLU A 27 -12.55 -7.24 4.73
N PRO A 28 -13.50 -6.37 5.11
CA PRO A 28 -14.12 -5.45 4.17
C PRO A 28 -13.11 -4.44 3.64
N LEU A 29 -13.26 -4.08 2.37
CA LEU A 29 -12.54 -2.95 1.80
C LEU A 29 -13.14 -1.64 2.32
N PRO A 30 -12.32 -0.60 2.54
CA PRO A 30 -12.82 0.71 2.92
C PRO A 30 -13.79 1.28 1.89
N ASP A 31 -14.75 2.08 2.33
CA ASP A 31 -15.76 2.68 1.44
C ASP A 31 -15.17 3.53 0.32
N TRP A 32 -14.00 4.12 0.57
CA TRP A 32 -13.27 4.90 -0.42
C TRP A 32 -12.57 4.06 -1.49
N HIS A 33 -12.45 2.76 -1.28
CA HIS A 33 -11.74 1.87 -2.20
C HIS A 33 -12.50 1.78 -3.53
N HIS A 34 -11.80 1.89 -4.65
CA HIS A 34 -12.42 1.94 -5.99
C HIS A 34 -13.31 0.73 -6.34
N LEU A 35 -13.05 -0.44 -5.74
CA LEU A 35 -13.90 -1.63 -5.90
C LEU A 35 -15.24 -1.52 -5.15
N VAL A 36 -15.32 -0.66 -4.13
CA VAL A 36 -16.53 -0.38 -3.35
C VAL A 36 -17.22 0.88 -3.87
N SER A 37 -16.48 1.97 -4.02
CA SER A 37 -17.01 3.28 -4.46
C SER A 37 -17.27 3.37 -5.97
N GLY A 38 -16.69 2.48 -6.77
CA GLY A 38 -16.67 2.59 -8.23
C GLY A 38 -15.80 3.75 -8.77
N ASN A 39 -15.25 4.59 -7.90
CA ASN A 39 -14.49 5.78 -8.28
C ASN A 39 -13.01 5.61 -7.94
N LYS A 40 -12.17 5.50 -8.97
CA LYS A 40 -10.71 5.42 -8.83
C LYS A 40 -10.07 6.71 -8.33
N ASN A 41 -10.72 7.87 -8.52
CA ASN A 41 -10.17 9.15 -8.08
C ASN A 41 -10.32 9.36 -6.56
N LEU A 42 -11.27 8.67 -5.93
CA LEU A 42 -11.57 8.86 -4.51
C LEU A 42 -10.38 8.55 -3.60
N VAL A 43 -9.53 7.59 -3.97
CA VAL A 43 -8.28 7.28 -3.25
C VAL A 43 -7.26 8.41 -3.32
N HIS A 44 -7.28 9.20 -4.40
CA HIS A 44 -6.42 10.35 -4.61
C HIS A 44 -6.99 11.59 -3.91
N GLU A 45 -8.30 11.82 -4.05
CA GLU A 45 -9.02 12.94 -3.42
C GLU A 45 -8.94 12.90 -1.90
N LEU A 46 -9.05 11.70 -1.30
CA LEU A 46 -8.93 11.51 0.15
C LEU A 46 -7.48 11.39 0.64
N GLY A 47 -6.49 11.52 -0.24
CA GLY A 47 -5.07 11.47 0.13
C GLY A 47 -4.58 10.13 0.68
N VAL A 48 -5.38 9.06 0.55
CA VAL A 48 -5.03 7.69 0.99
C VAL A 48 -4.18 6.93 -0.04
N SER A 49 -3.89 7.56 -1.19
CA SER A 49 -2.97 7.03 -2.20
C SER A 49 -1.50 7.20 -1.78
N ILE A 50 -0.68 6.21 -2.16
CA ILE A 50 0.80 6.28 -2.08
C ILE A 50 1.41 7.06 -3.25
N LYS A 51 0.58 7.43 -4.25
CA LYS A 51 1.01 8.26 -5.37
C LYS A 51 1.64 9.54 -4.83
N ASP A 52 2.79 9.91 -5.40
CA ASP A 52 3.60 11.08 -5.01
C ASP A 52 4.19 11.03 -3.59
N LYS A 53 4.05 9.91 -2.87
CA LYS A 53 4.62 9.67 -1.52
C LYS A 53 5.72 8.61 -1.49
N ALA A 54 6.05 8.03 -2.64
CA ALA A 54 7.11 7.03 -2.79
C ALA A 54 8.21 7.56 -3.71
N ILE A 55 9.45 7.33 -3.31
CA ILE A 55 10.64 7.63 -4.10
C ILE A 55 11.36 6.31 -4.42
N SER A 56 12.00 6.25 -5.59
CA SER A 56 12.81 5.09 -5.95
C SER A 56 14.01 5.01 -5.02
N GLU A 57 14.26 3.83 -4.43
CA GLU A 57 15.42 3.58 -3.57
C GLU A 57 16.73 3.97 -4.26
N SER A 58 16.86 3.68 -5.56
CA SER A 58 18.04 4.00 -6.37
C SER A 58 18.28 5.50 -6.56
N SER A 59 17.29 6.34 -6.27
CA SER A 59 17.38 7.80 -6.33
C SER A 59 17.71 8.43 -4.98
N VAL A 60 17.86 7.64 -3.92
CA VAL A 60 18.18 8.08 -2.56
C VAL A 60 19.64 7.76 -2.26
N ASN A 61 20.35 8.66 -1.57
CA ASN A 61 21.68 8.35 -1.08
C ASN A 61 21.61 7.25 -0.03
N VAL A 62 22.53 6.29 -0.06
CA VAL A 62 22.57 5.16 0.89
C VAL A 62 22.52 5.62 2.35
N LEU A 63 23.10 6.78 2.67
CA LEU A 63 23.09 7.35 4.02
C LEU A 63 21.70 7.85 4.47
N ASP A 64 20.84 8.22 3.52
CA ASP A 64 19.51 8.77 3.78
C ASP A 64 18.40 7.70 3.73
N ILE A 65 18.69 6.51 3.19
CA ILE A 65 17.74 5.38 3.10
C ILE A 65 16.99 5.13 4.42
N PRO A 66 17.64 5.06 5.61
CA PRO A 66 16.94 4.78 6.86
C PRO A 66 15.84 5.80 7.20
N MET A 67 15.98 7.05 6.74
CA MET A 67 14.99 8.12 6.98
C MET A 67 13.80 8.06 6.02
N THR A 68 13.93 7.34 4.90
CA THR A 68 12.89 7.23 3.86
C THR A 68 12.03 5.96 3.99
N ILE A 69 12.40 5.04 4.88
CA ILE A 69 11.66 3.79 5.11
C ILE A 69 10.46 4.08 6.02
N VAL A 70 9.26 4.00 5.45
CA VAL A 70 8.01 3.99 6.23
C VAL A 70 7.74 2.57 6.73
N LYS A 71 7.75 2.40 8.04
CA LYS A 71 7.22 1.18 8.67
C LYS A 71 5.73 1.35 8.92
N TRP A 72 4.93 0.58 8.19
CA TRP A 72 3.51 0.44 8.45
C TRP A 72 3.35 -0.47 9.67
N VAL A 73 3.10 0.12 10.85
CA VAL A 73 2.73 -0.60 12.08
C VAL A 73 1.28 -1.05 12.05
#